data_AF-A0A5D4XLZ0-F1
#
_entry.id   AF-A0A5D4XLZ0-F1
#
_cell.length_a   1.000
_cell.length_b   1.000
_cell.length_c   1.000
_cell.angle_alpha   90.00
_cell.angle_beta   90.00
_cell.angle_gamma   90.00
#
_symmetry.space_group_name_H-M   'P 1'
#
loop_
_entity.id
_entity.type
_entity.pdbx_description
1 polymer ?
#
loop_
_entity_poly.entity_id
_entity_poly.type
_entity_poly.pdbx_seq_one_letter_code
_entity_poly.pdbx_strand_id
1 'polypeptide(L)'
;MRLLVSAIVLLLCSTLAFAQNSPSPEQKLYAVIFDVTVDASGKVEDLAVAKVIDPASGTTDPVEVEVPESFVRAARSSLLQRSYSASRKQFYTYIYYDPLQPDRADIDPKAGRL
;
A
#
# COMPACT_ATOMS: atom_id res chain seq x y z
N MET A 1 -56.82 18.35 9.07
CA MET A 1 -55.55 18.61 8.35
C MET A 1 -54.27 18.26 9.15
N ARG A 2 -54.33 17.64 10.34
CA ARG A 2 -53.13 17.30 11.14
C ARG A 2 -52.62 15.86 10.98
N LEU A 3 -53.37 14.99 10.29
CA LEU A 3 -53.01 13.58 10.09
C LEU A 3 -52.30 13.30 8.75
N LEU A 4 -52.22 14.28 7.86
CA LEU A 4 -51.61 14.12 6.52
C LEU A 4 -50.10 14.44 6.50
N VAL A 5 -49.58 15.13 7.53
CA VAL A 5 -48.17 15.57 7.56
C VAL A 5 -47.23 14.44 8.03
N SER A 6 -47.73 13.49 8.84
CA SER A 6 -46.91 12.42 9.42
C SER A 6 -46.54 11.32 8.43
N ALA A 7 -47.30 11.15 7.34
CA ALA A 7 -47.04 10.11 6.34
C ALA A 7 -45.86 10.46 5.41
N ILE A 8 -45.56 11.76 5.23
CA ILE A 8 -44.48 12.21 4.35
C ILE A 8 -43.11 12.07 5.03
N VAL A 9 -43.03 12.27 6.36
CA VAL A 9 -41.78 12.17 7.11
C VAL A 9 -41.27 10.72 7.18
N LEU A 10 -42.17 9.73 7.26
CA LEU A 10 -41.78 8.31 7.29
C LEU A 10 -41.31 7.78 5.93
N LEU A 11 -41.75 8.37 4.81
CA LEU A 11 -41.34 7.94 3.47
C LEU A 11 -39.94 8.45 3.08
N LEU A 12 -39.49 9.57 3.66
CA LEU A 12 -38.18 10.16 3.38
C LEU A 12 -37.00 9.48 4.10
N CYS A 13 -37.26 8.65 5.11
CA CYS A 13 -36.20 7.95 5.85
C CYS A 13 -35.80 6.60 5.22
N SER A 14 -36.54 6.08 4.24
CA SER A 14 -36.27 4.76 3.65
C SER A 14 -35.19 4.76 2.56
N THR A 15 -34.83 5.94 2.01
CA THR A 15 -33.93 6.02 0.84
C THR A 15 -32.44 6.14 1.19
N LEU A 16 -32.08 6.36 2.46
CA LEU A 16 -30.67 6.48 2.88
C LEU A 16 -29.96 5.13 3.09
N ALA A 17 -30.69 4.02 3.15
CA ALA A 17 -30.10 2.70 3.44
C ALA A 17 -29.37 2.04 2.25
N PHE A 18 -29.53 2.55 1.03
CA PHE A 18 -28.95 1.92 -0.18
C PHE A 18 -27.67 2.58 -0.71
N ALA A 19 -27.17 3.63 -0.07
CA ALA A 19 -25.97 4.35 -0.55
C ALA A 19 -24.63 3.77 -0.02
N GLN A 20 -24.65 2.78 0.87
CA GLN A 20 -23.42 2.32 1.57
C GLN A 20 -22.74 1.10 0.96
N ASN A 21 -23.26 0.54 -0.14
CA ASN A 21 -22.68 -0.65 -0.78
C ASN A 21 -22.00 -0.32 -2.11
N SER A 22 -21.29 0.80 -2.17
CA SER A 22 -20.25 0.91 -3.21
C SER A 22 -19.22 -0.18 -2.89
N PRO A 23 -18.93 -1.13 -3.79
CA PRO A 23 -17.84 -2.05 -3.57
C PRO A 23 -16.61 -1.20 -3.24
N SER A 24 -16.04 -1.41 -2.06
CA SER A 24 -14.72 -0.86 -1.73
C SER A 24 -13.83 -1.13 -2.95
N PRO A 25 -13.18 -0.11 -3.55
CA PRO A 25 -12.18 -0.40 -4.56
C PRO A 25 -11.26 -1.45 -3.97
N GLU A 26 -11.12 -2.56 -4.68
CA GLU A 26 -10.34 -3.70 -4.24
C GLU A 26 -8.94 -3.16 -3.91
N GLN A 27 -8.50 -3.29 -2.66
CA GLN A 27 -7.26 -2.70 -2.19
C GLN A 27 -6.11 -3.36 -2.94
N LYS A 28 -5.66 -2.72 -4.02
CA LYS A 28 -4.66 -3.27 -4.91
C LYS A 28 -3.27 -2.97 -4.37
N LEU A 29 -2.59 -4.03 -3.95
CA LEU A 29 -1.20 -3.96 -3.50
C LEU A 29 -0.24 -4.23 -4.65
N TYR A 30 0.81 -3.42 -4.71
CA TYR A 30 1.95 -3.63 -5.60
C TYR A 30 3.17 -4.08 -4.79
N ALA A 31 4.14 -4.71 -5.44
CA ALA A 31 5.45 -4.93 -4.83
C ALA A 31 6.45 -3.98 -5.50
N VAL A 32 7.00 -3.05 -4.72
CA VAL A 32 8.07 -2.16 -5.17
C VAL A 32 9.38 -2.86 -4.88
N ILE A 33 10.11 -3.18 -5.95
CA ILE A 33 11.42 -3.81 -5.90
C ILE A 33 12.46 -2.71 -5.72
N PHE A 34 13.26 -2.84 -4.67
CA PHE A 34 14.36 -1.94 -4.36
C PHE A 34 15.69 -2.61 -4.65
N ASP A 35 16.59 -1.87 -5.28
CA ASP A 35 18.02 -2.14 -5.27
C ASP A 35 18.64 -1.49 -4.03
N VAL A 36 19.28 -2.29 -3.19
CA VAL A 36 19.85 -1.86 -1.91
C VAL A 36 21.35 -2.07 -1.94
N THR A 37 22.10 -0.99 -1.72
CA THR A 37 23.55 -1.07 -1.49
C THR A 37 23.84 -0.88 -0.02
N VAL A 38 24.61 -1.81 0.54
CA VAL A 38 25.06 -1.79 1.94
C VAL A 38 26.57 -1.66 1.97
N ASP A 39 27.07 -0.78 2.84
CA ASP A 39 28.49 -0.51 3.02
C ASP A 39 29.21 -1.63 3.80
N ALA A 40 30.53 -1.49 3.97
CA ALA A 40 31.33 -2.47 4.71
C ALA A 40 30.96 -2.57 6.21
N SER A 41 30.28 -1.56 6.76
CA SER A 41 29.80 -1.53 8.14
C SER A 41 28.41 -2.15 8.32
N GLY A 42 27.76 -2.58 7.24
CA GLY A 42 26.41 -3.13 7.27
C GLY A 42 25.31 -2.05 7.24
N LYS A 43 25.63 -0.80 6.90
CA LYS A 43 24.64 0.29 6.78
C LYS A 43 24.16 0.45 5.34
N VAL A 44 22.88 0.77 5.17
CA VAL A 44 22.31 1.09 3.85
C VAL A 44 22.93 2.41 3.36
N GLU A 45 23.72 2.33 2.30
CA GLU A 45 24.38 3.45 1.63
C GLU A 45 23.45 4.04 0.56
N ASP A 46 22.84 3.18 -0.25
CA ASP A 46 21.93 3.58 -1.33
C ASP A 46 20.66 2.71 -1.37
N LEU A 47 19.57 3.32 -1.83
CA LEU A 47 18.26 2.69 -2.02
C LEU A 47 17.58 3.30 -3.24
N ALA A 48 17.40 2.50 -4.29
CA ALA A 48 16.74 2.91 -5.53
C ALA A 48 15.56 1.99 -5.87
N VAL A 49 14.51 2.56 -6.47
CA VAL A 49 13.41 1.75 -7.03
C VAL A 49 13.89 1.13 -8.34
N ALA A 50 13.96 -0.19 -8.39
CA ALA A 50 14.39 -0.94 -9.56
C ALA A 50 13.21 -1.19 -10.52
N LYS A 51 12.05 -1.62 -9.97
CA LYS A 51 10.79 -1.77 -10.71
C LYS A 51 9.61 -1.92 -9.76
N VAL A 52 8.40 -1.77 -10.27
CA VAL A 52 7.15 -2.10 -9.57
C VAL A 52 6.51 -3.27 -10.29
N ILE A 53 5.96 -4.24 -9.55
CA ILE A 53 5.22 -5.38 -10.11
C ILE A 53 3.85 -5.51 -9.47
N ASP A 54 2.92 -6.11 -10.20
CA ASP A 54 1.61 -6.55 -9.69
C ASP A 54 1.70 -8.03 -9.28
N PRO A 55 1.79 -8.34 -7.97
CA PRO A 55 1.89 -9.72 -7.50
C PRO A 55 0.63 -10.55 -7.79
N ALA A 56 -0.54 -9.91 -7.95
CA ALA A 56 -1.79 -10.60 -8.26
C ALA A 56 -1.84 -11.08 -9.73
N SER A 57 -1.05 -10.46 -10.62
CA SER A 57 -0.94 -10.88 -12.02
C SER A 57 -0.28 -12.25 -12.21
N GLY A 58 0.48 -12.73 -11.20
CA GLY A 58 1.28 -13.94 -11.31
C GLY A 58 2.54 -13.79 -12.18
N THR A 59 2.83 -12.59 -12.67
CA THR A 59 4.03 -12.28 -13.47
C THR A 59 5.02 -11.41 -12.68
N THR A 60 6.21 -11.21 -13.24
CA THR A 60 7.19 -10.25 -12.70
C THR A 60 7.42 -9.08 -13.66
N ASP A 61 6.52 -8.92 -14.62
CA ASP A 61 6.59 -7.85 -15.61
C ASP A 61 6.40 -6.51 -14.90
N PRO A 62 7.19 -5.48 -15.28
CA PRO A 62 7.07 -4.18 -14.67
C PRO A 62 5.71 -3.56 -14.99
N VAL A 63 5.11 -2.92 -14.00
CA VAL A 63 3.89 -2.12 -14.16
C VAL A 63 4.20 -0.66 -13.91
N GLU A 64 3.52 0.22 -14.63
CA GLU A 64 3.66 1.66 -14.47
C GLU A 64 2.76 2.14 -13.33
N VAL A 65 3.38 2.33 -12.16
CA VAL A 65 2.73 2.84 -10.95
C VAL A 65 3.65 3.89 -10.36
N GLU A 66 3.10 5.07 -10.10
CA GLU A 66 3.84 6.14 -9.44
C GLU A 66 4.18 5.75 -8.00
N VAL A 67 5.46 5.77 -7.66
CA VAL A 67 5.93 5.52 -6.29
C VAL A 67 6.36 6.86 -5.69
N PRO A 68 5.58 7.44 -4.77
CA PRO A 68 5.90 8.74 -4.22
C PRO A 68 7.12 8.66 -3.30
N GLU A 69 7.85 9.78 -3.18
CA GLU A 69 9.03 9.88 -2.33
C GLU A 69 8.72 9.60 -0.85
N SER A 70 7.48 9.89 -0.40
CA SER A 70 7.00 9.51 0.94
C SER A 70 7.13 8.02 1.20
N PHE A 71 6.76 7.18 0.24
CA PHE A 71 6.87 5.73 0.33
C PHE A 71 8.34 5.30 0.35
N VAL A 72 9.17 5.86 -0.53
CA VAL A 72 10.62 5.54 -0.58
C VAL A 72 11.31 5.87 0.75
N ARG A 73 10.93 6.98 1.39
CA ARG A 73 11.44 7.36 2.72
C ARG A 73 10.95 6.40 3.81
N ALA A 74 9.68 5.99 3.78
CA ALA A 74 9.16 4.98 4.71
C ALA A 74 9.86 3.62 4.52
N ALA A 75 10.08 3.20 3.28
CA ALA A 75 10.82 2.00 2.91
C ALA A 75 12.26 2.05 3.43
N ARG A 76 12.95 3.18 3.25
CA ARG A 76 14.30 3.38 3.81
C ARG A 76 14.31 3.22 5.33
N SER A 77 13.37 3.84 6.04
CA SER A 77 13.26 3.70 7.50
C SER A 77 13.04 2.25 7.93
N SER A 78 12.19 1.51 7.22
CA SER A 78 11.93 0.08 7.47
C SER A 78 13.17 -0.79 7.23
N LEU A 79 13.92 -0.52 6.16
CA LEU A 79 15.14 -1.25 5.82
C LEU A 79 16.31 -0.93 6.77
N LEU A 80 16.39 0.30 7.29
CA LEU A 80 17.41 0.72 8.27
C LEU A 80 17.23 0.06 9.64
N GLN A 81 16.02 -0.36 9.99
CA GLN A 81 15.77 -1.13 11.22
C GLN A 81 16.30 -2.57 11.14
N ARG A 82 16.64 -3.05 9.94
CA ARG A 82 17.21 -4.39 9.74
C ARG A 82 18.72 -4.35 9.98
N SER A 83 19.22 -5.33 10.71
CA SER A 83 20.67 -5.53 10.85
C SER A 83 21.18 -6.34 9.66
N TYR A 84 21.99 -5.73 8.80
CA TYR A 84 22.71 -6.44 7.74
C TYR A 84 24.08 -6.89 8.24
N SER A 85 24.57 -8.01 7.71
CA SER A 85 25.94 -8.47 7.98
C SER A 85 26.96 -7.42 7.52
N ALA A 86 27.99 -7.15 8.33
CA ALA A 86 29.09 -6.26 7.98
C ALA A 86 29.90 -6.81 6.80
N SER A 87 29.50 -6.42 5.59
CA SER A 87 30.12 -6.78 4.32
C SER A 87 29.48 -5.95 3.23
N ARG A 88 30.27 -5.35 2.35
CA ARG A 88 29.74 -4.63 1.19
C ARG A 88 28.93 -5.58 0.32
N LYS A 89 27.65 -5.25 0.09
CA LYS A 89 26.71 -6.08 -0.67
C LYS A 89 25.71 -5.20 -1.43
N GLN A 90 25.31 -5.70 -2.59
CA GLN A 90 24.17 -5.18 -3.34
C GLN A 90 23.15 -6.31 -3.48
N PHE A 91 21.88 -6.03 -3.21
CA PHE A 91 20.82 -7.03 -3.33
C PHE A 91 19.48 -6.38 -3.63
N TYR A 92 18.55 -7.18 -4.13
CA TYR A 92 17.17 -6.77 -4.35
C TYR A 92 16.29 -7.22 -3.20
N THR A 93 15.38 -6.35 -2.78
CA THR A 93 14.29 -6.68 -1.85
C THR A 93 13.00 -6.07 -2.36
N TYR A 94 11.87 -6.46 -1.79
CA TYR A 94 10.59 -5.84 -2.10
C TYR A 94 9.86 -5.40 -0.83
N ILE A 95 9.01 -4.39 -0.99
CA ILE A 95 8.07 -3.93 0.03
C ILE A 95 6.72 -3.71 -0.66
N TYR A 96 5.64 -4.10 0.01
CA TYR A 96 4.29 -3.89 -0.50
C TYR A 96 3.91 -2.41 -0.44
N TYR A 97 3.33 -1.93 -1.55
CA TYR A 97 2.87 -0.57 -1.72
C TYR A 97 1.36 -0.57 -1.95
N ASP A 98 0.67 0.25 -1.17
CA ASP A 98 -0.74 0.59 -1.35
C ASP A 98 -0.83 2.05 -1.80
N PRO A 99 -1.32 2.34 -3.02
CA PRO A 99 -1.53 3.71 -3.46
C PRO A 99 -2.48 4.51 -2.58
N LEU A 100 -3.36 3.85 -1.81
CA LEU A 100 -4.27 4.50 -0.87
C LEU A 100 -3.59 4.87 0.46
N GLN A 101 -2.40 4.33 0.74
CA GLN A 101 -1.59 4.61 1.92
C GLN A 101 -0.14 4.92 1.50
N PRO A 102 0.11 6.01 0.76
CA PRO A 102 1.37 6.27 0.05
C PRO A 102 2.57 6.62 0.95
N ASP A 103 2.38 6.69 2.26
CA ASP A 103 3.39 6.96 3.27
C ASP A 103 3.75 5.73 4.12
N ARG A 104 3.16 4.57 3.81
CA ARG A 104 3.35 3.32 4.57
C ARG A 104 4.17 2.29 3.83
N ALA A 105 5.16 1.73 4.52
CA ALA A 105 6.06 0.67 4.04
C ALA A 105 6.09 -0.54 4.99
N ASP A 106 5.08 -0.65 5.85
CA ASP A 106 4.89 -1.65 6.90
C ASP A 106 3.67 -2.56 6.63
N ILE A 107 3.15 -2.53 5.40
CA ILE A 107 1.97 -3.29 5.00
C ILE A 107 2.30 -4.79 4.95
N ASP A 108 1.57 -5.58 5.73
CA ASP A 108 1.55 -7.04 5.62
C ASP A 108 0.35 -7.47 4.73
N PRO A 109 0.60 -8.01 3.52
CA PRO A 109 -0.47 -8.44 2.62
C PRO A 109 -1.28 -9.62 3.16
N LYS A 110 -0.80 -10.30 4.22
CA LYS A 110 -1.50 -11.42 4.86
C LYS A 110 -2.48 -10.97 5.94
N ALA A 111 -2.34 -9.74 6.47
CA ALA A 111 -3.17 -9.25 7.56
C ALA A 111 -4.66 -9.08 7.18
N GLY A 112 -4.98 -9.04 5.89
CA GLY A 112 -6.35 -8.99 5.36
C GLY A 112 -6.99 -10.35 5.05
N ARG A 113 -6.31 -11.48 5.29
CA ARG A 113 -6.92 -12.82 5.19
C ARG A 113 -7.50 -13.22 6.56
N LEU A 114 -8.70 -12.74 6.86
CA LEU A 114 -9.55 -13.28 7.94
C LEU A 114 -10.50 -14.34 7.38
#